data_AF-A0A9E3DVK0-F1
#
_entry.id   AF-A0A9E3DVK0-F1
#
_cell.length_a   1.000
_cell.length_b   1.000
_cell.length_c   1.000
_cell.angle_alpha   90.00
_cell.angle_beta   90.00
_cell.angle_gamma   90.00
#
_symmetry.space_group_name_H-M   'P 1'
#
loop_
_entity.id
_entity.type
_entity.pdbx_description
1 polymer ?
#
loop_
_entity_poly.entity_id
_entity_poly.type
_entity_poly.pdbx_seq_one_letter_code
_entity_poly.pdbx_strand_id
1 'polypeptide(L)'
;MKCVTCGDEILPERAALGFKYCTKAKCVRENRQGLTVIEISQHKTNPEYVILDSERGGQALKDMREGKYRRDPVVVQRQPARTDVAVAKGKFGTPKIQRYDPNRVKFVQALRDQGYRVEEIVEKGAYMNLTRSEVVRYMSGRTRG
;
A
#
# COMPACT_ATOMS: atom_id res chain seq x y z
N MET A 1 -31.58 19.49 27.08
CA MET A 1 -32.20 18.31 26.43
C MET A 1 -31.53 17.06 26.98
N LYS A 2 -32.24 15.93 27.19
CA LYS A 2 -31.69 14.70 27.78
C LYS A 2 -31.38 13.64 26.71
N CYS A 3 -30.33 12.85 26.96
CA CYS A 3 -29.90 11.74 26.11
C CYS A 3 -30.91 10.59 26.16
N VAL A 4 -31.34 10.09 24.99
CA VAL A 4 -32.28 8.96 24.89
C VAL A 4 -31.77 7.64 25.49
N THR A 5 -30.45 7.50 25.68
CA THR A 5 -29.84 6.24 26.12
C THR A 5 -29.41 6.24 27.59
N CYS A 6 -28.84 7.34 28.08
CA CYS A 6 -28.32 7.42 29.45
C CYS A 6 -29.03 8.46 30.31
N GLY A 7 -29.96 9.24 29.76
CA GLY A 7 -30.70 10.27 30.49
C GLY A 7 -29.90 11.54 30.84
N ASP A 8 -28.59 11.56 30.58
CA ASP A 8 -27.74 12.73 30.86
C ASP A 8 -28.10 13.96 30.01
N GLU A 9 -27.70 15.13 30.48
CA GLU A 9 -27.82 16.36 29.70
C GLU A 9 -26.94 16.33 28.45
N ILE A 10 -27.56 16.65 27.32
CA ILE A 10 -26.88 16.86 26.04
C ILE A 10 -26.41 18.30 25.99
N LEU A 11 -25.17 18.50 25.54
CA LEU A 11 -24.61 19.82 25.22
C LEU A 11 -25.56 20.59 24.29
N PRO A 12 -25.88 21.86 24.59
CA PRO A 12 -26.88 22.63 23.85
C PRO A 12 -26.52 22.75 22.35
N GLU A 13 -25.24 22.90 22.02
CA GLU A 13 -24.74 22.92 20.64
C GLU A 13 -25.11 21.63 19.88
N ARG A 14 -25.04 20.47 20.54
CA ARG A 14 -25.40 19.19 19.91
C ARG A 14 -26.90 19.04 19.74
N ALA A 15 -27.68 19.52 20.71
CA ALA A 15 -29.13 19.53 20.59
C ALA A 15 -29.59 20.44 19.43
N ALA A 16 -28.93 21.59 19.25
CA ALA A 16 -29.18 22.50 18.12
C ALA A 16 -28.87 21.85 16.76
N LEU A 17 -27.84 21.00 16.70
CA LEU A 17 -27.51 20.18 15.52
C LEU A 17 -28.44 18.96 15.34
N GLY A 18 -29.49 18.81 16.17
CA GLY A 18 -30.48 17.74 16.05
C GLY A 18 -30.09 16.40 16.69
N PHE A 19 -28.98 16.32 17.43
CA PHE A 19 -28.58 15.08 18.10
C PHE A 19 -29.45 14.79 19.32
N LYS A 20 -29.97 13.55 19.39
CA LYS A 20 -30.81 13.05 20.49
C LYS A 20 -30.03 12.32 21.61
N TYR A 21 -28.71 12.21 21.47
CA TYR A 21 -27.85 11.47 22.40
C TYR A 21 -26.54 12.22 22.70
N CYS A 22 -25.95 11.91 23.86
CA CYS A 22 -24.69 12.52 24.33
C CYS A 22 -23.45 11.94 23.62
N THR A 23 -22.27 12.52 23.87
CA THR A 23 -20.99 12.10 23.26
C THR A 23 -20.33 10.90 23.94
N LYS A 24 -20.93 10.34 25.00
CA LYS A 24 -20.38 9.16 25.69
C LYS A 24 -20.26 7.98 24.71
N ALA A 25 -19.13 7.28 24.77
CA ALA A 25 -18.80 6.22 23.80
C ALA A 25 -19.87 5.13 23.70
N LYS A 26 -20.51 4.76 24.82
CA LYS A 26 -21.62 3.80 24.85
C LYS A 26 -22.83 4.30 24.03
N CYS A 27 -23.27 5.53 24.29
CA CYS A 27 -24.40 6.14 23.59
C CYS A 27 -24.11 6.35 22.10
N VAL A 28 -22.90 6.77 21.74
CA VAL A 28 -22.50 6.90 20.33
C VAL A 28 -22.53 5.53 19.64
N ARG A 29 -22.05 4.47 20.29
CA ARG A 29 -22.04 3.12 19.70
C ARG A 29 -23.44 2.58 19.46
N GLU A 30 -24.36 2.81 20.39
CA GLU A 30 -25.74 2.31 20.33
C GLU A 30 -26.63 3.13 19.36
N ASN A 31 -26.40 4.44 19.23
CA ASN A 31 -27.26 5.31 18.41
C ASN A 31 -26.64 5.75 17.08
N ARG A 32 -25.36 5.48 16.81
CA ARG A 32 -24.77 5.83 15.52
C ARG A 32 -25.51 5.08 14.41
N GLN A 33 -26.05 5.82 13.45
CA GLN A 33 -26.58 5.24 12.24
C GLN A 33 -25.44 5.11 11.22
N GLY A 34 -25.51 4.08 10.38
CA GLY A 34 -24.62 3.95 9.24
C GLY A 34 -24.90 5.07 8.22
N LEU A 35 -23.91 5.42 7.42
CA LEU A 35 -24.13 6.31 6.30
C LEU A 35 -24.64 5.49 5.12
N THR A 36 -25.77 5.88 4.53
CA THR A 36 -26.20 5.26 3.28
C THR A 36 -25.52 5.98 2.12
N VAL A 37 -24.80 5.23 1.29
CA VAL A 37 -24.06 5.78 0.15
C VAL A 37 -24.43 5.09 -1.15
N ILE A 38 -24.39 5.83 -2.25
CA ILE A 38 -24.44 5.29 -3.61
C ILE A 38 -23.06 5.41 -4.23
N GLU A 39 -22.64 4.36 -4.96
CA GLU A 39 -21.47 4.43 -5.83
C GLU A 39 -21.86 5.03 -7.19
N ILE A 40 -21.27 6.17 -7.52
CA ILE A 40 -21.52 6.88 -8.79
C ILE A 40 -20.43 6.61 -9.85
N SER A 41 -19.31 6.00 -9.46
CA SER A 41 -18.21 5.79 -10.40
C SER A 41 -18.52 4.75 -11.47
N GLN A 42 -18.07 5.05 -12.68
CA GLN A 42 -18.13 4.14 -13.82
C GLN A 42 -16.88 3.23 -13.92
N HIS A 43 -15.82 3.54 -13.16
CA HIS A 43 -14.53 2.87 -13.28
C HIS A 43 -14.21 1.99 -12.06
N LYS A 44 -13.87 0.72 -12.33
CA LYS A 44 -13.57 -0.30 -11.30
C LYS A 44 -12.40 0.07 -10.38
N THR A 45 -11.45 0.87 -10.85
CA THR A 45 -10.21 1.22 -10.14
C THR A 45 -10.29 2.47 -9.28
N ASN A 46 -11.33 3.30 -9.45
CA ASN A 46 -11.53 4.52 -8.67
C ASN A 46 -13.01 4.71 -8.32
N PRO A 47 -13.53 3.98 -7.32
CA PRO A 47 -14.91 4.11 -6.92
C PRO A 47 -15.15 5.45 -6.21
N GLU A 48 -16.22 6.15 -6.59
CA GLU A 48 -16.67 7.42 -6.01
C GLU A 48 -18.04 7.22 -5.39
N TYR A 49 -18.24 7.78 -4.20
CA TYR A 49 -19.44 7.57 -3.39
C TYR A 49 -20.10 8.89 -3.00
N VAL A 50 -21.44 8.93 -3.00
CA VAL A 50 -22.24 10.06 -2.53
C VAL A 50 -23.12 9.62 -1.37
N ILE A 51 -23.20 10.43 -0.32
CA ILE A 51 -24.07 10.19 0.84
C ILE A 51 -25.51 10.52 0.47
N LEU A 52 -26.45 9.59 0.68
CA LEU A 52 -27.85 9.76 0.30
C LEU A 52 -28.57 10.89 1.05
N ASP A 53 -28.25 11.10 2.33
CA ASP A 53 -28.87 12.14 3.15
C ASP A 53 -28.43 13.56 2.77
N SER A 54 -27.57 13.69 1.76
CA SER A 54 -27.16 14.99 1.19
C SER A 54 -28.03 15.36 -0.02
N GLU A 55 -28.08 16.65 -0.35
CA GLU A 55 -28.78 17.15 -1.55
C GLU A 55 -28.31 16.45 -2.84
N ARG A 56 -26.99 16.20 -2.94
CA ARG A 56 -26.38 15.43 -4.05
C ARG A 56 -26.82 13.96 -4.04
N GLY A 57 -27.11 13.39 -2.88
CA GLY A 57 -27.63 12.03 -2.72
C GLY A 57 -29.00 11.84 -3.35
N GLY A 58 -29.88 12.84 -3.23
CA GLY A 58 -31.19 12.84 -3.88
C GLY A 58 -31.09 12.79 -5.41
N GLN A 59 -30.15 13.55 -5.99
CA GLN A 59 -29.89 13.52 -7.44
C GLN A 59 -29.29 12.17 -7.86
N ALA A 60 -28.30 11.66 -7.12
CA ALA A 60 -27.67 10.36 -7.39
C ALA A 60 -28.68 9.21 -7.36
N LEU A 61 -29.69 9.25 -6.47
CA LEU A 61 -30.75 8.25 -6.40
C LEU A 61 -31.68 8.31 -7.63
N LYS A 62 -31.97 9.50 -8.16
CA LYS A 62 -32.73 9.65 -9.40
C LYS A 62 -31.96 9.09 -10.59
N ASP A 63 -30.68 9.48 -10.71
CA ASP A 63 -29.79 9.00 -11.75
C ASP A 63 -29.61 7.46 -11.72
N MET A 64 -29.57 6.88 -10.52
CA MET A 64 -29.57 5.43 -10.33
C MET A 64 -30.88 4.78 -10.81
N ARG A 65 -32.05 5.36 -10.49
CA ARG A 65 -33.36 4.87 -10.98
C ARG A 65 -33.48 4.96 -12.51
N GLU A 66 -32.83 5.94 -13.11
CA GLU A 66 -32.69 6.08 -14.57
C GLU A 66 -31.67 5.10 -15.18
N GLY A 67 -30.97 4.31 -14.36
CA GLY A 67 -30.03 3.29 -14.80
C GLY A 67 -28.62 3.80 -15.12
N LYS A 68 -28.28 5.04 -14.73
CA LYS A 68 -26.94 5.62 -14.98
C LYS A 68 -25.84 4.95 -14.14
N TYR A 69 -26.20 4.37 -12.99
CA TYR A 69 -25.27 3.71 -12.08
C TYR A 69 -25.66 2.24 -11.87
N ARG A 70 -24.66 1.37 -11.79
CA ARG A 70 -24.86 -0.10 -11.78
C ARG A 70 -25.05 -0.71 -10.40
N ARG A 71 -24.79 0.03 -9.33
CA ARG A 71 -24.77 -0.50 -7.95
C ARG A 71 -25.86 0.13 -7.11
N ASP A 72 -26.54 -0.72 -6.35
CA ASP A 72 -27.52 -0.30 -5.36
C ASP A 72 -26.85 0.47 -4.20
N PRO A 73 -27.61 1.32 -3.48
CA PRO A 73 -27.10 1.99 -2.30
C PRO A 73 -26.68 0.98 -1.24
N VAL A 74 -25.52 1.22 -0.63
CA VAL A 74 -25.00 0.38 0.44
C VAL A 74 -24.92 1.22 1.71
N VAL A 75 -25.36 0.64 2.83
CA VAL A 75 -25.16 1.25 4.15
C VAL A 75 -23.74 0.92 4.60
N VAL A 76 -22.88 1.94 4.64
CA VAL A 76 -21.52 1.82 5.15
C VAL A 76 -21.48 2.22 6.61
N GLN A 77 -20.95 1.31 7.44
CA GLN A 77 -20.65 1.61 8.83
C GLN A 77 -19.17 1.92 8.97
N ARG A 78 -18.83 3.01 9.66
CA ARG A 78 -17.45 3.30 10.04
C ARG A 78 -16.96 2.21 10.99
N GLN A 79 -16.19 1.28 10.45
CA GLN A 79 -15.41 0.35 11.25
C GLN A 79 -14.15 1.08 11.74
N PRO A 80 -13.75 0.90 13.01
CA PRO A 80 -12.41 1.30 13.42
C PRO A 80 -11.40 0.60 12.51
N ALA A 81 -10.29 1.28 12.19
CA ALA A 81 -9.20 0.64 11.47
C ALA A 81 -8.80 -0.61 12.25
N ARG A 82 -9.03 -1.79 11.66
CA ARG A 82 -8.57 -3.05 12.23
C ARG A 82 -7.04 -2.98 12.26
N THR A 83 -6.48 -2.80 13.45
CA THR A 83 -5.03 -2.83 13.70
C THR A 83 -4.43 -4.22 13.46
N ASP A 84 -5.31 -5.21 13.33
CA ASP A 84 -5.10 -6.65 13.42
C ASP A 84 -5.40 -7.37 12.10
N VAL A 85 -5.49 -6.64 10.97
CA VAL A 85 -5.33 -7.31 9.67
C VAL A 85 -3.87 -7.75 9.58
N ALA A 86 -3.62 -8.98 10.01
CA ALA A 86 -2.39 -9.71 9.72
C ALA A 86 -2.34 -9.97 8.21
N VAL A 87 -2.09 -8.92 7.44
CA VAL A 87 -1.63 -9.07 6.07
C VAL A 87 -0.31 -9.80 6.23
N ALA A 88 -0.28 -11.08 5.82
CA ALA A 88 0.95 -11.82 5.73
C ALA A 88 1.87 -11.00 4.84
N LYS A 89 2.79 -10.24 5.45
CA LYS A 89 3.82 -9.51 4.73
C LYS A 89 4.57 -10.60 3.99
N GLY A 90 4.31 -10.74 2.69
CA GLY A 90 5.08 -11.62 1.84
C GLY A 90 6.54 -11.32 2.14
N LYS A 91 7.29 -12.34 2.55
CA LYS A 91 8.73 -12.17 2.75
C LYS A 91 9.29 -11.88 1.36
N PHE A 92 9.42 -10.61 1.01
CA PHE A 92 10.16 -10.20 -0.17
C PHE A 92 11.58 -10.73 0.06
N GLY A 93 11.91 -11.82 -0.63
CA GLY A 93 13.25 -12.38 -0.56
C GLY A 93 14.21 -11.31 -1.06
N THR A 94 15.13 -10.87 -0.21
CA THR A 94 16.23 -10.03 -0.68
C THR A 94 16.96 -10.80 -1.78
N PRO A 95 17.18 -10.19 -2.97
CA PRO A 95 17.89 -10.88 -4.03
C PRO A 95 19.25 -11.33 -3.51
N LYS A 96 19.61 -12.60 -3.75
CA LYS A 96 20.91 -13.13 -3.36
C LYS A 96 21.99 -12.41 -4.18
N ILE A 97 22.62 -11.40 -3.60
CA ILE A 97 23.78 -10.75 -4.19
C ILE A 97 24.94 -11.75 -4.14
N GLN A 98 25.35 -12.25 -5.30
CA GLN A 98 26.54 -13.10 -5.38
C GLN A 98 27.78 -12.26 -5.08
N ARG A 99 28.40 -12.51 -3.93
CA ARG A 99 29.66 -11.86 -3.53
C ARG A 99 30.81 -12.62 -4.17
N TYR A 100 31.60 -11.91 -4.98
CA TYR A 100 32.80 -12.47 -5.60
C TYR A 100 33.99 -12.33 -4.65
N ASP A 101 34.97 -13.23 -4.81
CA ASP A 101 36.23 -13.13 -4.08
C ASP A 101 36.98 -11.83 -4.47
N PRO A 102 37.27 -10.93 -3.53
CA PRO A 102 37.90 -9.65 -3.84
C PRO A 102 39.29 -9.78 -4.46
N ASN A 103 40.04 -10.82 -4.13
CA ASN A 103 41.40 -11.02 -4.63
C ASN A 103 41.38 -11.42 -6.10
N ARG A 104 40.43 -12.30 -6.49
CA ARG A 104 40.23 -12.69 -7.89
C ARG A 104 39.81 -11.53 -8.78
N VAL A 105 38.93 -10.66 -8.28
CA VAL A 105 38.50 -9.45 -9.01
C VAL A 105 39.67 -8.48 -9.19
N LYS A 106 40.41 -8.18 -8.11
CA LYS A 106 41.57 -7.27 -8.15
C LYS A 106 42.67 -7.79 -9.08
N PHE A 107 42.94 -9.09 -9.07
CA PHE A 107 43.92 -9.72 -9.95
C PHE A 107 43.56 -9.52 -11.43
N VAL A 108 42.32 -9.84 -11.82
CA VAL A 108 41.86 -9.67 -13.21
C VAL A 108 41.89 -8.19 -13.64
N GLN A 109 41.48 -7.28 -12.75
CA GLN A 109 41.53 -5.84 -13.03
C GLN A 109 42.97 -5.34 -13.21
N ALA A 110 43.90 -5.75 -12.35
CA ALA A 110 45.30 -5.35 -12.45
C ALA A 110 45.94 -5.82 -13.78
N LEU A 111 45.65 -7.05 -14.22
CA LEU A 111 46.16 -7.55 -15.50
C LEU A 111 45.51 -6.89 -16.70
N ARG A 112 44.21 -6.58 -16.62
CA ARG A 112 43.52 -5.77 -17.65
C ARG A 112 44.18 -4.39 -17.77
N ASP A 113 44.45 -3.73 -16.66
CA ASP A 113 45.04 -2.38 -16.65
C ASP A 113 46.50 -2.40 -17.17
N GLN A 114 47.19 -3.54 -17.08
CA GLN A 114 48.48 -3.81 -17.72
C GLN A 114 48.37 -4.15 -19.22
N GLY A 115 47.16 -4.25 -19.78
CA GLY A 115 46.92 -4.50 -21.20
C GLY A 115 46.85 -5.98 -21.62
N TYR A 116 46.80 -6.91 -20.66
CA TYR A 116 46.66 -8.33 -20.98
C TYR A 116 45.27 -8.68 -21.52
N ARG A 117 45.22 -9.62 -22.47
CA ARG A 117 43.99 -10.16 -23.06
C ARG A 117 43.38 -11.25 -22.18
N VAL A 118 42.11 -11.55 -22.44
CA VAL A 118 41.31 -12.50 -21.64
C VAL A 118 42.01 -13.85 -21.52
N GLU A 119 42.54 -14.38 -22.62
CA GLU A 119 43.19 -15.68 -22.70
C GLU A 119 44.48 -15.71 -21.86
N GLU A 120 45.26 -14.63 -21.89
CA GLU A 120 46.50 -14.48 -21.11
C GLU A 120 46.21 -14.33 -19.61
N ILE A 121 45.10 -13.68 -19.25
CA ILE A 121 44.65 -13.55 -17.86
C ILE A 121 44.18 -14.89 -17.30
N VAL A 122 43.51 -15.73 -18.12
CA VAL A 122 43.12 -17.09 -17.72
C VAL A 122 44.35 -17.95 -17.48
N GLU A 123 45.33 -17.89 -18.37
CA GLU A 123 46.59 -18.64 -18.23
C GLU A 123 47.37 -18.20 -16.98
N LYS A 124 47.57 -16.90 -16.79
CA LYS A 124 48.20 -16.35 -15.57
C LYS A 124 47.38 -16.63 -14.32
N GLY A 125 46.07 -16.73 -14.44
CA GLY A 125 45.12 -17.00 -13.35
C GLY A 125 44.87 -18.49 -13.09
N ALA A 126 45.57 -19.40 -13.78
CA ALA A 126 45.38 -20.84 -13.65
C ALA A 126 45.58 -21.32 -12.20
N TYR A 127 46.53 -20.71 -11.47
CA TYR A 127 46.78 -21.02 -10.05
C TYR A 127 45.61 -20.64 -9.11
N MET A 128 44.68 -19.79 -9.56
CA MET A 128 43.47 -19.39 -8.84
C MET A 128 42.19 -20.01 -9.42
N ASN A 129 42.32 -21.04 -10.26
CA ASN A 129 41.21 -21.71 -10.95
C ASN A 129 40.27 -20.70 -11.64
N LEU A 130 40.82 -19.65 -12.24
CA LEU A 130 40.04 -18.65 -12.97
C LEU A 130 39.53 -19.23 -14.29
N THR A 131 38.20 -19.26 -14.44
CA THR A 131 37.59 -19.61 -15.73
C THR A 131 37.50 -18.40 -16.64
N ARG A 132 37.48 -18.63 -17.96
CA ARG A 132 37.29 -17.56 -18.96
C ARG A 132 36.05 -16.71 -18.66
N SER A 133 34.95 -17.35 -18.26
CA SER A 133 33.70 -16.69 -17.91
C SER A 133 33.83 -15.77 -16.69
N GLU A 134 34.64 -16.17 -15.70
CA GLU A 134 34.92 -15.33 -14.53
C GLU A 134 35.79 -14.13 -14.88
N VAL A 135 36.81 -14.31 -15.73
CA VAL A 135 37.66 -13.21 -16.20
C VAL A 135 36.82 -12.16 -16.92
N VAL A 136 35.99 -12.55 -17.89
CA VAL A 136 35.10 -11.62 -18.62
C VAL A 136 34.13 -10.90 -17.66
N ARG A 137 33.61 -11.62 -16.66
CA ARG A 137 32.71 -11.07 -15.65
C ARG A 137 33.42 -10.09 -14.70
N TYR A 138 34.67 -10.36 -14.32
CA TYR A 138 35.46 -9.50 -13.43
C TYR A 138 36.06 -8.29 -14.16
N MET A 139 36.27 -8.37 -15.48
CA MET A 139 36.68 -7.22 -16.29
C MET A 139 35.62 -6.12 -16.34
N SER A 140 34.33 -6.47 -16.29
CA SER A 140 33.19 -5.53 -16.35
C SER A 140 32.68 -5.09 -14.97
N GLY A 141 33.02 -5.82 -13.91
CA GLY A 141 32.67 -5.46 -12.55
C GLY A 141 33.49 -4.24 -12.09
N ARG A 142 32.85 -3.07 -11.98
CA ARG A 142 33.42 -1.95 -11.19
C ARG A 142 33.54 -2.40 -9.74
N THR A 143 34.75 -2.40 -9.21
CA THR A 143 35.01 -2.39 -7.78
C THR A 143 34.35 -1.13 -7.22
N ARG A 144 33.20 -1.28 -6.55
CA ARG A 144 32.68 -0.21 -5.70
C ARG A 144 33.66 -0.09 -4.54
N GLY A 145 34.44 0.98 -4.53
CA GLY A 145 35.23 1.42 -3.37
C GLY A 145 34.33 1.81 -2.21
#